data_AF-A0A7C2PU12-F1
#
_entry.id   AF-A0A7C2PU12-F1
#
_cell.length_a   1.000
_cell.length_b   1.000
_cell.length_c   1.000
_cell.angle_alpha   90.00
_cell.angle_beta   90.00
_cell.angle_gamma   90.00
#
_symmetry.space_group_name_H-M   'P 1'
#
loop_
_entity.id
_entity.type
_entity.pdbx_description
1 polymer ?
#
loop_
_entity_poly.entity_id
_entity_poly.type
_entity_poly.pdbx_seq_one_letter_code
_entity_poly.pdbx_strand_id
1 'polypeptide(L)'
;MRKQAVGYVLCLALPFVFTFGYSDTGKATGKKEAVKQGEDHAREDIRSLPVVGFKDLKLSEGGKVLGNETITLASTKKGVLDVTAIILDPNAEVRIYNNSSEFPTSREGNKVKGKVILSSGRNYICLLTYHNGFRYSRSIGWLVHSTVRDSKIRFELTWSGKGDLDLHIDDVKSKIHCFYSKKHVTQNQWDLELDVDNTTRKGPENIRVYSAPSQSTIRCYVNYYGGSTNQEITVRVYRFGVLSAVYHHTILIRDAKGKNEFDPNTSWIVDEFRW
;
A
#
# COMPACT_ATOMS: atom_id res chain seq x y z
N MET A 1 26.46 -51.26 1.07
CA MET A 1 26.31 -50.05 1.92
C MET A 1 27.39 -49.05 1.53
N ARG A 2 27.02 -47.97 0.83
CA ARG A 2 27.95 -46.87 0.49
C ARG A 2 27.67 -45.69 1.43
N LYS A 3 28.67 -45.25 2.18
CA LYS A 3 28.59 -44.05 3.04
C LYS A 3 28.82 -42.81 2.17
N GLN A 4 27.86 -41.89 2.16
CA GLN A 4 28.03 -40.55 1.60
C GLN A 4 28.71 -39.65 2.63
N ALA A 5 29.72 -38.90 2.20
CA ALA A 5 30.35 -37.86 2.98
C ALA A 5 29.59 -36.54 2.79
N VAL A 6 29.23 -35.90 3.90
CA VAL A 6 28.61 -34.57 3.94
C VAL A 6 29.73 -33.54 4.10
N GLY A 7 29.96 -32.73 3.06
CA GLY A 7 30.88 -31.59 3.12
C GLY A 7 30.18 -30.36 3.64
N TYR A 8 30.69 -29.74 4.71
CA TYR A 8 30.24 -28.45 5.19
C TYR A 8 31.02 -27.33 4.49
N VAL A 9 30.31 -26.39 3.88
CA VAL A 9 30.89 -25.16 3.33
C VAL A 9 30.83 -24.09 4.43
N LEU A 10 31.99 -23.69 4.93
CA LEU A 10 32.16 -22.62 5.89
C LEU A 10 32.13 -21.27 5.14
N CYS A 11 31.05 -20.51 5.29
CA CYS A 11 30.93 -19.18 4.71
C CYS A 11 31.48 -18.14 5.71
N LEU A 12 32.65 -17.59 5.43
CA LEU A 12 33.27 -16.52 6.22
C LEU A 12 32.64 -15.17 5.83
N ALA A 13 31.85 -14.58 6.72
CA ALA A 13 31.36 -13.21 6.58
C ALA A 13 32.43 -12.23 7.09
N LEU A 14 32.94 -11.37 6.21
CA LEU A 14 33.79 -10.23 6.58
C LEU A 14 32.91 -8.99 6.84
N PRO A 15 33.06 -8.29 7.97
CA PRO A 15 32.34 -7.04 8.21
C PRO A 15 33.07 -5.88 7.53
N PHE A 16 32.48 -5.32 6.48
CA PHE A 16 32.84 -3.98 5.99
C PHE A 16 32.04 -2.95 6.79
N VAL A 17 32.69 -2.29 7.74
CA VAL A 17 32.13 -1.14 8.45
C VAL A 17 32.60 0.13 7.75
N PHE A 18 31.73 0.77 6.96
CA PHE A 18 31.93 2.14 6.52
C PHE A 18 31.34 3.09 7.57
N THR A 19 32.19 3.74 8.36
CA THR A 19 31.81 4.90 9.17
C THR A 19 31.94 6.17 8.33
N PHE A 20 30.82 6.75 7.89
CA PHE A 20 30.79 8.12 7.39
C PHE A 20 30.77 9.09 8.59
N GLY A 21 31.85 9.84 8.76
CA GLY A 21 31.91 10.96 9.71
C GLY A 21 31.18 12.18 9.13
N TYR A 22 30.03 12.52 9.70
CA TYR A 22 29.32 13.78 9.41
C TYR A 22 29.41 14.67 10.65
N SER A 23 30.26 15.69 10.62
CA SER A 23 30.35 16.72 11.67
C SER A 23 29.30 17.80 11.40
N ASP A 24 28.42 18.06 12.36
CA ASP A 24 27.40 19.10 12.23
C ASP A 24 27.30 19.93 13.52
N THR A 25 27.42 21.25 13.38
CA THR A 25 27.53 22.23 14.46
C THR A 25 26.16 22.88 14.78
N GLY A 26 25.71 22.72 16.02
CA GLY A 26 24.95 23.75 16.75
C GLY A 26 23.44 23.96 16.50
N LYS A 27 22.84 23.58 15.37
CA LYS A 27 21.37 23.72 15.13
C LYS A 27 20.62 22.39 14.89
N ALA A 28 21.30 21.27 15.09
CA ALA A 28 20.84 19.94 14.66
C ALA A 28 20.01 19.16 15.69
N THR A 29 19.79 19.66 16.91
CA THR A 29 19.18 18.85 18.00
C THR A 29 17.72 18.51 17.73
N GLY A 30 16.86 19.49 17.42
CA GLY A 30 15.44 19.24 17.14
C GLY A 30 15.18 18.42 15.86
N LYS A 31 16.06 18.56 14.86
CA LYS A 31 15.95 17.81 13.59
C LYS A 31 16.31 16.33 13.76
N LYS A 32 17.35 16.02 14.55
CA LYS A 32 17.73 14.65 14.87
C LYS A 32 16.64 13.94 15.68
N GLU A 33 15.95 14.67 16.55
CA GLU A 33 14.88 14.12 17.38
C GLU A 33 13.62 13.74 16.57
N ALA A 34 13.21 14.56 15.60
CA ALA A 34 12.07 14.26 14.74
C ALA A 34 12.30 13.05 13.80
N VAL A 35 13.53 12.89 13.28
CA VAL A 35 13.89 11.70 12.48
C VAL A 35 13.85 10.45 13.36
N LYS A 36 14.42 10.51 14.57
CA LYS A 36 14.42 9.41 15.52
C LYS A 36 12.99 8.96 15.90
N GLN A 37 12.10 9.90 16.18
CA GLN A 37 10.70 9.58 16.52
C GLN A 37 9.96 8.82 15.41
N GLY A 38 10.23 9.14 14.14
CA GLY A 38 9.63 8.39 13.03
C GLY A 38 10.13 6.95 12.98
N GLU A 39 11.45 6.77 13.06
CA GLU A 39 12.13 5.48 12.96
C GLU A 39 11.77 4.50 14.10
N ASP A 40 11.48 5.01 15.30
CA ASP A 40 11.07 4.18 16.44
C ASP A 40 9.68 3.53 16.25
N HIS A 41 8.87 4.00 15.29
CA HIS A 41 7.58 3.40 14.95
C HIS A 41 7.67 2.33 13.86
N ALA A 42 8.83 2.13 13.25
CA ALA A 42 9.03 1.08 12.26
C ALA A 42 8.99 -0.30 12.93
N ARG A 43 8.40 -1.30 12.26
CA ARG A 43 8.59 -2.70 12.66
C ARG A 43 10.07 -3.07 12.59
N GLU A 44 10.52 -3.98 13.45
CA GLU A 44 11.94 -4.36 13.55
C GLU A 44 12.52 -4.88 12.24
N ASP A 45 11.74 -5.66 11.48
CA ASP A 45 12.13 -6.20 10.17
C ASP A 45 12.31 -5.13 9.10
N ILE A 46 11.73 -3.94 9.30
CA ILE A 46 11.93 -2.78 8.42
C ILE A 46 13.04 -1.89 8.96
N ARG A 47 13.06 -1.65 10.28
CA ARG A 47 14.04 -0.79 10.94
C ARG A 47 15.48 -1.26 10.70
N SER A 48 15.69 -2.57 10.71
CA SER A 48 16.97 -3.23 10.48
C SER A 48 17.51 -3.10 9.06
N LEU A 49 16.68 -2.71 8.08
CA LEU A 49 17.14 -2.48 6.71
C LEU A 49 17.99 -1.20 6.62
N PRO A 50 19.07 -1.21 5.81
CA PRO A 50 19.92 -0.04 5.62
C PRO A 50 19.16 1.11 4.96
N VAL A 51 19.38 2.34 5.46
CA VAL A 51 18.76 3.56 4.95
C VAL A 51 19.60 4.14 3.81
N VAL A 52 19.44 3.58 2.61
CA VAL A 52 20.23 3.95 1.41
C VAL A 52 19.41 3.74 0.13
N GLY A 53 19.85 4.39 -0.95
CA GLY A 53 19.35 4.12 -2.31
C GLY A 53 18.31 5.11 -2.84
N PHE A 54 18.01 6.18 -2.11
CA PHE A 54 17.00 7.16 -2.51
C PHE A 54 17.51 8.61 -2.39
N LYS A 55 16.97 9.50 -3.23
CA LYS A 55 17.10 10.96 -3.18
C LYS A 55 15.77 11.63 -3.52
N ASP A 56 15.64 12.92 -3.23
CA ASP A 56 14.47 13.75 -3.55
C ASP A 56 13.16 13.13 -3.09
N LEU A 57 13.19 12.53 -1.90
CA LEU A 57 12.04 11.89 -1.27
C LEU A 57 10.98 12.95 -0.95
N LYS A 58 9.76 12.74 -1.44
CA LYS A 58 8.61 13.62 -1.22
C LYS A 58 7.35 12.84 -0.96
N LEU A 59 6.65 13.24 0.10
CA LEU A 59 5.30 12.83 0.44
C LEU A 59 4.39 14.04 0.25
N SER A 60 3.33 13.92 -0.54
CA SER A 60 2.47 15.05 -0.90
C SER A 60 0.98 14.75 -0.88
N GLU A 61 0.19 15.79 -0.68
CA GLU A 61 -1.27 15.80 -0.71
C GLU A 61 -1.73 16.83 -1.75
N GLY A 62 -2.35 16.39 -2.85
CA GLY A 62 -2.85 17.31 -3.89
C GLY A 62 -1.75 18.23 -4.45
N GLY A 63 -0.51 17.71 -4.56
CA GLY A 63 0.66 18.47 -4.99
C GLY A 63 1.38 19.27 -3.89
N LYS A 64 0.77 19.46 -2.72
CA LYS A 64 1.43 20.09 -1.56
C LYS A 64 2.36 19.10 -0.87
N VAL A 65 3.64 19.43 -0.75
CA VAL A 65 4.62 18.60 -0.02
C VAL A 65 4.34 18.66 1.48
N LEU A 66 4.11 17.51 2.09
CA LEU A 66 3.90 17.32 3.53
C LEU A 66 5.13 16.76 4.24
N GLY A 67 5.88 15.91 3.55
CA GLY A 67 7.08 15.26 4.09
C GLY A 67 8.17 15.20 3.04
N ASN A 68 9.42 15.24 3.50
CA ASN A 68 10.61 15.07 2.66
C ASN A 68 11.76 14.51 3.51
N GLU A 69 12.98 14.52 2.98
CA GLU A 69 14.20 14.04 3.68
C GLU A 69 14.46 14.68 5.04
N THR A 70 13.86 15.84 5.29
CA THR A 70 14.04 16.65 6.49
C THR A 70 12.79 16.78 7.35
N ILE A 71 11.61 16.47 6.77
CA ILE A 71 10.31 16.59 7.43
C ILE A 71 9.73 15.18 7.52
N THR A 72 9.93 14.56 8.68
CA THR A 72 9.48 13.19 8.97
C THR A 72 8.13 13.14 9.68
N LEU A 73 7.61 14.27 10.16
CA LEU A 73 6.31 14.36 10.84
C LEU A 73 5.34 15.19 10.00
N ALA A 74 4.17 14.62 9.71
CA ALA A 74 3.12 15.30 8.97
C ALA A 74 1.74 14.94 9.52
N SER A 75 0.74 15.75 9.19
CA SER A 75 -0.67 15.43 9.45
C SER A 75 -1.53 15.71 8.22
N THR A 76 -2.56 14.89 7.99
CA THR A 76 -3.50 15.09 6.89
C THR A 76 -4.91 14.62 7.26
N LYS A 77 -5.90 15.13 6.53
CA LYS A 77 -7.30 14.65 6.59
C LYS A 77 -7.63 13.71 5.42
N LYS A 78 -6.71 13.49 4.48
CA LYS A 78 -6.95 12.69 3.29
C LYS A 78 -6.64 11.23 3.53
N GLY A 79 -7.45 10.37 2.92
CA GLY A 79 -7.28 8.91 2.91
C GLY A 79 -6.00 8.43 2.24
N VAL A 80 -5.41 9.26 1.36
CA VAL A 80 -4.30 8.86 0.49
C VAL A 80 -3.30 10.00 0.29
N LEU A 81 -2.03 9.63 0.19
CA LEU A 81 -0.92 10.51 -0.16
C LEU A 81 -0.20 10.00 -1.41
N ASP A 82 0.42 10.94 -2.12
CA ASP A 82 1.34 10.66 -3.22
C ASP A 82 2.76 10.56 -2.68
N VAL A 83 3.51 9.55 -3.13
CA VAL A 83 4.92 9.34 -2.79
C VAL A 83 5.74 9.44 -4.07
N THR A 84 6.80 10.25 -4.03
CA THR A 84 7.78 10.31 -5.12
C THR A 84 9.21 10.31 -4.58
N ALA A 85 10.13 9.73 -5.35
CA ALA A 85 11.57 9.76 -5.06
C ALA A 85 12.37 9.52 -6.34
N ILE A 86 13.68 9.74 -6.27
CA ILE A 86 14.68 9.27 -7.22
C ILE A 86 15.35 8.04 -6.59
N ILE A 87 15.31 6.91 -7.28
CA ILE A 87 16.10 5.73 -6.89
C ILE A 87 17.51 5.81 -7.47
N LEU A 88 18.50 5.43 -6.67
CA LEU A 88 19.90 5.40 -7.08
C LEU A 88 20.29 4.09 -7.76
N ASP A 89 19.64 2.99 -7.40
CA ASP A 89 19.76 1.70 -8.09
C ASP A 89 18.67 1.54 -9.16
N PRO A 90 19.00 1.63 -10.46
CA PRO A 90 18.02 1.54 -11.53
C PRO A 90 17.43 0.12 -11.69
N ASN A 91 18.03 -0.90 -11.11
CA ASN A 91 17.64 -2.30 -11.27
C ASN A 91 16.77 -2.81 -10.11
N ALA A 92 16.78 -2.16 -8.95
CA ALA A 92 15.97 -2.60 -7.83
C ALA A 92 14.47 -2.38 -8.11
N GLU A 93 13.61 -3.29 -7.64
CA GLU A 93 12.17 -3.04 -7.55
C GLU A 93 11.90 -2.12 -6.36
N VAL A 94 10.89 -1.23 -6.46
CA VAL A 94 10.52 -0.32 -5.36
C VAL A 94 9.06 -0.49 -4.97
N ARG A 95 8.82 -0.57 -3.66
CA ARG A 95 7.49 -0.59 -3.06
C ARG A 95 7.39 0.50 -2.00
N ILE A 96 6.19 1.02 -1.79
CA ILE A 96 5.91 1.88 -0.64
C ILE A 96 5.43 0.99 0.49
N TYR A 97 6.02 1.14 1.67
CA TYR A 97 5.56 0.50 2.89
C TYR A 97 4.72 1.49 3.71
N ASN A 98 3.59 1.03 4.27
CA ASN A 98 2.84 1.75 5.29
C ASN A 98 2.39 0.79 6.40
N ASN A 99 2.93 0.94 7.61
CA ASN A 99 2.65 0.14 8.82
C ASN A 99 2.82 -1.38 8.65
N SER A 100 1.97 -2.04 7.88
CA SER A 100 2.00 -3.49 7.62
C SER A 100 1.76 -3.85 6.16
N SER A 101 1.56 -2.84 5.31
CA SER A 101 1.10 -2.99 3.95
C SER A 101 2.12 -2.45 2.97
N GLU A 102 2.20 -3.07 1.81
CA GLU A 102 3.10 -2.66 0.73
C GLU A 102 2.32 -2.34 -0.54
N PHE A 103 2.63 -1.20 -1.14
CA PHE A 103 1.98 -0.69 -2.33
C PHE A 103 2.96 -0.68 -3.50
N PRO A 104 2.50 -1.04 -4.70
CA PRO A 104 3.33 -1.00 -5.88
C PRO A 104 3.70 0.45 -6.24
N THR A 105 4.84 0.61 -6.92
CA THR A 105 5.22 1.88 -7.54
C THR A 105 5.23 1.80 -9.06
N SER A 106 5.13 2.97 -9.68
CA SER A 106 5.42 3.21 -11.09
C SER A 106 6.80 3.86 -11.21
N ARG A 107 7.49 3.58 -12.32
CA ARG A 107 8.84 4.08 -12.61
C ARG A 107 8.87 4.78 -13.97
N GLU A 108 9.60 5.88 -14.03
CA GLU A 108 9.91 6.67 -15.22
C GLU A 108 11.37 7.11 -15.14
N GLY A 109 12.26 6.39 -15.83
CA GLY A 109 13.71 6.50 -15.58
C GLY A 109 14.05 6.13 -14.13
N ASN A 110 14.79 6.99 -13.44
CA ASN A 110 15.11 6.82 -12.02
C ASN A 110 14.02 7.38 -11.08
N LYS A 111 12.97 8.01 -11.61
CA LYS A 111 11.89 8.55 -10.79
C LYS A 111 10.88 7.47 -10.47
N VAL A 112 10.61 7.29 -9.19
CA VAL A 112 9.54 6.43 -8.69
C VAL A 112 8.37 7.27 -8.19
N LYS A 113 7.15 6.81 -8.47
CA LYS A 113 5.89 7.45 -8.08
C LYS A 113 4.92 6.38 -7.62
N GLY A 114 4.16 6.63 -6.56
CA GLY A 114 3.07 5.76 -6.14
C GLY A 114 2.12 6.46 -5.17
N LYS A 115 1.10 5.72 -4.73
CA LYS A 115 0.10 6.20 -3.78
C LYS A 115 0.11 5.29 -2.56
N VAL A 116 -0.14 5.88 -1.40
CA VAL A 116 -0.19 5.17 -0.13
C VAL A 116 -1.51 5.47 0.57
N ILE A 117 -2.20 4.40 0.98
CA ILE A 117 -3.47 4.52 1.71
C ILE A 117 -3.19 4.62 3.20
N LEU A 118 -3.77 5.63 3.84
CA LEU A 118 -3.61 5.91 5.25
C LEU A 118 -4.71 5.24 6.08
N SER A 119 -4.34 4.70 7.23
CA SER A 119 -5.28 4.36 8.29
C SER A 119 -5.50 5.58 9.17
N SER A 120 -6.55 5.59 10.01
CA SER A 120 -6.65 6.62 11.05
C SER A 120 -5.47 6.54 12.01
N GLY A 121 -5.11 7.67 12.60
CA GLY A 121 -4.01 7.76 13.54
C GLY A 121 -2.64 7.71 12.84
N ARG A 122 -1.70 6.96 13.40
CA ARG A 122 -0.29 7.00 12.97
C ARG A 122 -0.01 6.03 11.82
N ASN A 123 0.68 6.54 10.81
CA ASN A 123 1.10 5.81 9.61
C ASN A 123 2.61 5.98 9.45
N TYR A 124 3.36 4.90 9.65
CA TYR A 124 4.78 4.85 9.35
C TYR A 124 4.98 4.46 7.88
N ILE A 125 5.53 5.38 7.08
CA ILE A 125 5.68 5.24 5.64
C ILE A 125 7.16 5.28 5.27
N CYS A 126 7.61 4.35 4.42
CA CYS A 126 8.92 4.43 3.78
C CYS A 126 8.88 3.79 2.39
N LEU A 127 9.96 3.96 1.61
CA LEU A 127 10.19 3.19 0.39
C LEU A 127 11.09 2.01 0.72
N LEU A 128 10.81 0.86 0.11
CA LEU A 128 11.62 -0.36 0.18
C LEU A 128 12.20 -0.65 -1.19
N THR A 129 13.47 -1.07 -1.23
CA THR A 129 14.07 -1.68 -2.42
C THR A 129 14.05 -3.20 -2.33
N TYR A 130 13.88 -3.84 -3.47
CA TYR A 130 13.84 -5.29 -3.62
C TYR A 130 14.85 -5.76 -4.66
N HIS A 131 15.57 -6.83 -4.33
CA HIS A 131 16.41 -7.58 -5.26
C HIS A 131 16.02 -9.05 -5.22
N ASN A 132 15.66 -9.59 -6.38
CA ASN A 132 15.26 -10.99 -6.53
C ASN A 132 14.16 -11.42 -5.53
N GLY A 133 13.21 -10.52 -5.24
CA GLY A 133 12.11 -10.76 -4.31
C GLY A 133 12.44 -10.54 -2.82
N PHE A 134 13.68 -10.19 -2.47
CA PHE A 134 14.09 -9.93 -1.09
C PHE A 134 14.22 -8.43 -0.82
N ARG A 135 13.75 -7.98 0.34
CA ARG A 135 13.97 -6.61 0.83
C ARG A 135 15.46 -6.38 1.04
N TYR A 136 15.99 -5.29 0.51
CA TYR A 136 17.42 -5.00 0.52
C TYR A 136 17.77 -3.72 1.29
N SER A 137 17.08 -2.62 0.98
CA SER A 137 17.27 -1.32 1.64
C SER A 137 15.96 -0.57 1.77
N ARG A 138 16.00 0.59 2.41
CA ARG A 138 14.86 1.49 2.56
C ARG A 138 15.24 2.96 2.48
N SER A 139 14.23 3.81 2.32
CA SER A 139 14.36 5.24 2.62
C SER A 139 14.29 5.51 4.12
N ILE A 140 14.47 6.79 4.49
CA ILE A 140 14.02 7.27 5.79
C ILE A 140 12.52 7.03 5.96
N GLY A 141 12.07 6.91 7.20
CA GLY A 141 10.67 6.82 7.56
C GLY A 141 9.99 8.18 7.73
N TRP A 142 8.74 8.28 7.29
CA TRP A 142 7.81 9.33 7.65
C TRP A 142 6.78 8.79 8.64
N LEU A 143 6.52 9.52 9.72
CA LEU A 143 5.40 9.29 10.61
C LEU A 143 4.32 10.32 10.32
N VAL A 144 3.23 9.86 9.71
CA VAL A 144 2.09 10.69 9.32
C VAL A 144 0.92 10.42 10.26
N HIS A 145 0.40 11.47 10.89
CA HIS A 145 -0.84 11.42 11.64
C HIS A 145 -2.04 11.75 10.73
N SER A 146 -2.85 10.75 10.41
CA SER A 146 -4.04 10.92 9.60
C SER A 146 -5.29 11.03 10.47
N THR A 147 -6.15 12.01 10.19
CA THR A 147 -7.45 12.15 10.86
C THR A 147 -8.59 11.57 10.01
N VAL A 148 -8.27 10.67 9.07
CA VAL A 148 -9.29 9.93 8.33
C VAL A 148 -10.15 9.16 9.32
N ARG A 149 -11.44 9.00 9.00
CA ARG A 149 -12.37 8.31 9.89
C ARG A 149 -11.96 6.85 10.08
N ASP A 150 -12.16 6.32 11.28
CA ASP A 150 -11.99 4.90 11.55
C ASP A 150 -13.07 4.09 10.83
N SER A 151 -12.65 3.29 9.86
CA SER A 151 -13.52 2.33 9.18
C SER A 151 -13.58 1.02 9.96
N LYS A 152 -14.77 0.44 10.08
CA LYS A 152 -14.92 -0.90 10.68
C LYS A 152 -14.40 -1.99 9.74
N ILE A 153 -14.62 -1.83 8.44
CA ILE A 153 -14.04 -2.68 7.40
C ILE A 153 -13.41 -1.80 6.32
N ARG A 154 -12.25 -2.18 5.82
CA ARG A 154 -11.60 -1.55 4.65
C ARG A 154 -11.18 -2.62 3.65
N PHE A 155 -11.48 -2.37 2.40
CA PHE A 155 -11.05 -3.16 1.25
C PHE A 155 -10.00 -2.37 0.49
N GLU A 156 -8.89 -3.01 0.16
CA GLU A 156 -7.78 -2.40 -0.59
C GLU A 156 -7.42 -3.31 -1.76
N LEU A 157 -7.67 -2.81 -2.97
CA LEU A 157 -7.37 -3.47 -4.22
C LEU A 157 -6.04 -2.95 -4.77
N THR A 158 -5.13 -3.87 -5.12
CA THR A 158 -3.87 -3.58 -5.83
C THR A 158 -3.68 -4.58 -6.95
N TRP A 159 -3.02 -4.19 -8.04
CA TRP A 159 -2.74 -5.09 -9.15
C TRP A 159 -1.42 -4.77 -9.86
N SER A 160 -0.87 -5.79 -10.52
CA SER A 160 0.28 -5.64 -11.40
C SER A 160 -0.17 -5.28 -12.83
N GLY A 161 0.71 -4.62 -13.59
CA GLY A 161 0.48 -4.37 -15.01
C GLY A 161 -0.20 -3.04 -15.35
N LYS A 162 -0.98 -3.04 -16.44
CA LYS A 162 -1.77 -1.91 -16.94
C LYS A 162 -3.21 -2.38 -17.11
N GLY A 163 -4.16 -1.66 -16.57
CA GLY A 163 -5.56 -1.99 -16.73
C GLY A 163 -6.43 -1.14 -15.84
N ASP A 164 -7.73 -1.29 -16.08
CA ASP A 164 -8.79 -0.64 -15.36
C ASP A 164 -9.59 -1.69 -14.58
N LEU A 165 -9.47 -1.62 -13.27
CA LEU A 165 -9.95 -2.61 -12.32
C LEU A 165 -10.68 -1.85 -11.22
N ASP A 166 -11.97 -2.10 -11.12
CA ASP A 166 -12.81 -1.40 -10.16
C ASP A 166 -13.09 -2.31 -8.96
N LEU A 167 -12.88 -1.75 -7.78
CA LEU A 167 -13.35 -2.33 -6.54
C LEU A 167 -14.82 -1.96 -6.32
N HIS A 168 -15.66 -2.97 -6.11
CA HIS A 168 -17.08 -2.79 -5.81
C HIS A 168 -17.42 -3.37 -4.44
N ILE A 169 -18.28 -2.66 -3.73
CA ILE A 169 -18.97 -3.16 -2.54
C ILE A 169 -20.47 -3.02 -2.74
N ASP A 170 -21.22 -4.10 -2.57
CA ASP A 170 -22.68 -4.05 -2.59
C ASP A 170 -23.35 -4.90 -1.50
N ASP A 171 -24.65 -4.67 -1.33
CA ASP A 171 -25.58 -5.56 -0.62
C ASP A 171 -26.81 -5.77 -1.51
N VAL A 172 -26.95 -7.00 -2.02
CA VAL A 172 -28.03 -7.39 -2.93
C VAL A 172 -29.41 -7.12 -2.33
N LYS A 173 -29.57 -7.28 -1.00
CA LYS A 173 -30.87 -7.12 -0.35
C LYS A 173 -31.29 -5.66 -0.26
N SER A 174 -30.36 -4.80 0.15
CA SER A 174 -30.64 -3.38 0.36
C SER A 174 -30.37 -2.50 -0.87
N LYS A 175 -29.91 -3.09 -1.98
CA LYS A 175 -29.59 -2.41 -3.26
C LYS A 175 -28.60 -1.25 -3.08
N ILE A 176 -27.66 -1.43 -2.16
CA ILE A 176 -26.58 -0.49 -1.88
C ILE A 176 -25.40 -0.89 -2.72
N HIS A 177 -24.69 0.08 -3.30
CA HIS A 177 -23.57 -0.18 -4.17
C HIS A 177 -22.61 1.00 -4.12
N CYS A 178 -21.35 0.74 -3.77
CA CYS A 178 -20.26 1.70 -3.71
C CYS A 178 -19.20 1.28 -4.73
N PHE A 179 -18.89 2.17 -5.67
CA PHE A 179 -17.92 1.98 -6.76
C PHE A 179 -17.57 3.34 -7.38
N TYR A 180 -16.79 3.37 -8.47
CA TYR A 180 -16.26 4.60 -9.06
C TYR A 180 -17.33 5.69 -9.32
N SER A 181 -18.52 5.34 -9.85
CA SER A 181 -19.57 6.33 -10.13
C SER A 181 -20.38 6.73 -8.89
N LYS A 182 -20.31 5.93 -7.82
CA LYS A 182 -21.05 6.14 -6.58
C LYS A 182 -20.10 5.99 -5.39
N LYS A 183 -19.16 6.94 -5.29
CA LYS A 183 -18.04 6.91 -4.34
C LYS A 183 -18.44 7.10 -2.88
N HIS A 184 -19.58 7.73 -2.63
CA HIS A 184 -20.09 7.96 -1.28
C HIS A 184 -21.51 7.42 -1.19
N VAL A 185 -21.77 6.59 -0.20
CA VAL A 185 -23.08 5.98 0.01
C VAL A 185 -23.50 6.15 1.46
N THR A 186 -24.38 7.13 1.69
CA THR A 186 -24.91 7.48 3.01
C THR A 186 -26.43 7.36 3.02
N GLN A 187 -26.96 6.13 3.07
CA GLN A 187 -28.41 5.90 3.06
C GLN A 187 -28.77 4.63 3.86
N ASN A 188 -29.94 4.60 4.49
CA ASN A 188 -30.44 3.41 5.20
C ASN A 188 -29.41 2.81 6.18
N GLN A 189 -28.75 3.65 6.99
CA GLN A 189 -27.67 3.29 7.94
C GLN A 189 -26.34 2.82 7.31
N TRP A 190 -26.28 2.73 5.97
CA TRP A 190 -25.02 2.54 5.27
C TRP A 190 -24.22 3.82 5.22
N ASP A 191 -22.91 3.69 5.41
CA ASP A 191 -21.91 4.73 5.24
C ASP A 191 -20.65 4.09 4.65
N LEU A 192 -20.51 4.21 3.32
CA LEU A 192 -19.38 3.71 2.55
C LEU A 192 -18.69 4.84 1.78
N GLU A 193 -17.39 4.70 1.59
CA GLU A 193 -16.56 5.67 0.85
C GLU A 193 -15.51 4.95 0.00
N LEU A 194 -15.44 5.26 -1.30
CA LEU A 194 -14.32 4.95 -2.19
C LEU A 194 -13.37 6.15 -2.20
N ASP A 195 -12.27 6.05 -1.45
CA ASP A 195 -11.34 7.17 -1.26
C ASP A 195 -10.36 7.35 -2.42
N VAL A 196 -10.02 6.26 -3.11
CA VAL A 196 -9.21 6.30 -4.32
C VAL A 196 -9.76 5.34 -5.35
N ASP A 197 -9.86 5.91 -6.54
CA ASP A 197 -10.22 5.32 -7.82
C ASP A 197 -9.00 5.50 -8.72
N ASN A 198 -8.46 4.40 -9.25
CA ASN A 198 -7.26 4.41 -10.07
C ASN A 198 -7.51 3.72 -11.41
N THR A 199 -7.79 4.54 -12.41
CA THR A 199 -8.21 4.07 -13.74
C THR A 199 -7.08 3.69 -14.68
N THR A 200 -5.79 3.74 -14.28
CA THR A 200 -4.71 3.75 -15.29
C THR A 200 -3.61 2.72 -15.18
N ARG A 201 -3.18 2.28 -13.98
CA ARG A 201 -1.95 1.48 -13.88
C ARG A 201 -1.92 0.35 -12.87
N LYS A 202 -1.72 0.61 -11.58
CA LYS A 202 -1.29 -0.41 -10.59
C LYS A 202 -2.06 -0.37 -9.27
N GLY A 203 -3.23 0.28 -9.24
CA GLY A 203 -3.88 0.62 -7.99
C GLY A 203 -3.05 1.60 -7.13
N PRO A 204 -3.36 1.76 -5.84
CA PRO A 204 -4.43 1.06 -5.15
C PRO A 204 -5.80 1.70 -5.38
N GLU A 205 -6.86 0.91 -5.25
CA GLU A 205 -8.22 1.39 -4.96
C GLU A 205 -8.61 0.98 -3.54
N ASN A 206 -9.50 1.74 -2.91
CA ASN A 206 -9.94 1.37 -1.57
C ASN A 206 -11.33 1.86 -1.21
N ILE A 207 -12.11 0.96 -0.63
CA ILE A 207 -13.43 1.26 -0.07
C ILE A 207 -13.40 1.06 1.45
N ARG A 208 -13.86 2.07 2.19
CA ARG A 208 -14.09 2.05 3.63
C ARG A 208 -15.58 1.84 3.92
N VAL A 209 -15.88 0.99 4.89
CA VAL A 209 -17.23 0.78 5.45
C VAL A 209 -17.22 1.27 6.89
N TYR A 210 -17.93 2.37 7.15
CA TYR A 210 -18.05 2.98 8.47
C TYR A 210 -19.25 2.43 9.24
N SER A 211 -20.38 2.27 8.55
CA SER A 211 -21.58 1.65 9.09
C SER A 211 -22.38 0.87 8.05
N ALA A 212 -23.13 -0.12 8.53
CA ALA A 212 -24.16 -0.82 7.79
C ALA A 212 -25.27 -1.27 8.79
N PRO A 213 -26.50 -1.57 8.32
CA PRO A 213 -27.54 -2.19 9.13
C PRO A 213 -27.09 -3.51 9.74
N SER A 214 -27.64 -3.83 10.92
CA SER A 214 -27.48 -5.15 11.52
C SER A 214 -27.96 -6.25 10.56
N GLN A 215 -27.20 -7.34 10.44
CA GLN A 215 -27.49 -8.51 9.57
C GLN A 215 -27.29 -8.30 8.06
N SER A 216 -26.77 -7.14 7.63
CA SER A 216 -26.37 -6.94 6.23
C SER A 216 -25.30 -7.94 5.80
N THR A 217 -25.33 -8.32 4.53
CA THR A 217 -24.23 -9.04 3.87
C THR A 217 -23.54 -8.07 2.94
N ILE A 218 -22.26 -7.81 3.19
CA ILE A 218 -21.39 -6.99 2.37
C ILE A 218 -20.69 -7.92 1.39
N ARG A 219 -20.98 -7.80 0.11
CA ARG A 219 -20.22 -8.52 -0.93
C ARG A 219 -19.15 -7.59 -1.49
N CYS A 220 -17.93 -8.11 -1.54
CA CYS A 220 -16.79 -7.47 -2.17
C CYS A 220 -16.46 -8.21 -3.45
N TYR A 221 -16.34 -7.47 -4.56
CA TYR A 221 -15.97 -8.05 -5.84
C TYR A 221 -15.19 -7.05 -6.68
N VAL A 222 -14.48 -7.57 -7.69
CA VAL A 222 -13.66 -6.79 -8.61
C VAL A 222 -14.16 -7.00 -10.02
N ASN A 223 -14.27 -5.92 -10.78
CA ASN A 223 -14.58 -5.93 -12.20
C ASN A 223 -13.37 -5.49 -13.01
N TYR A 224 -13.17 -6.12 -14.16
CA TYR A 224 -12.06 -5.82 -15.07
C TYR A 224 -12.57 -5.27 -16.40
N TYR A 225 -12.33 -3.98 -16.64
CA TYR A 225 -12.84 -3.27 -17.81
C TYR A 225 -11.90 -3.34 -19.01
N GLY A 226 -10.60 -3.51 -18.79
CA GLY A 226 -9.62 -3.70 -19.86
C GLY A 226 -8.18 -3.54 -19.42
N GLY A 227 -7.23 -3.90 -20.30
CA GLY A 227 -5.81 -3.94 -19.98
C GLY A 227 -5.10 -5.20 -20.48
N SER A 228 -4.02 -5.61 -19.79
CA SER A 228 -3.34 -6.90 -20.05
C SER A 228 -3.96 -8.03 -19.23
N THR A 229 -4.00 -9.23 -19.81
CA THR A 229 -4.33 -10.46 -19.07
C THR A 229 -3.12 -10.95 -18.26
N ASN A 230 -3.32 -11.96 -17.41
CA ASN A 230 -2.31 -12.53 -16.51
C ASN A 230 -1.76 -11.53 -15.49
N GLN A 231 -2.61 -10.61 -15.05
CA GLN A 231 -2.28 -9.67 -13.97
C GLN A 231 -2.59 -10.30 -12.63
N GLU A 232 -1.66 -10.14 -11.70
CA GLU A 232 -1.85 -10.54 -10.32
C GLU A 232 -2.58 -9.42 -9.58
N ILE A 233 -3.76 -9.75 -9.07
CA ILE A 233 -4.56 -8.88 -8.23
C ILE A 233 -4.44 -9.34 -6.80
N THR A 234 -4.39 -8.39 -5.89
CA THR A 234 -4.50 -8.62 -4.45
C THR A 234 -5.55 -7.72 -3.85
N VAL A 235 -6.51 -8.31 -3.14
CA VAL A 235 -7.45 -7.59 -2.28
C VAL A 235 -7.12 -7.89 -0.82
N ARG A 236 -6.83 -6.83 -0.06
CA ARG A 236 -6.61 -6.91 1.39
C ARG A 236 -7.84 -6.41 2.11
N VAL A 237 -8.26 -7.16 3.12
CA VAL A 237 -9.42 -6.82 3.96
C VAL A 237 -8.91 -6.52 5.36
N TYR A 238 -9.21 -5.33 5.85
CA TYR A 238 -8.88 -4.90 7.20
C TYR A 238 -10.15 -4.76 8.02
N ARG A 239 -10.13 -5.24 9.26
CA ARG A 239 -11.20 -5.06 10.24
C ARG A 239 -10.67 -4.24 11.40
N PHE A 240 -11.34 -3.12 11.70
CA PHE A 240 -10.90 -2.17 12.74
C PHE A 240 -9.41 -1.79 12.62
N GLY A 241 -8.96 -1.55 11.38
CA GLY A 241 -7.57 -1.21 11.07
C GLY A 241 -6.58 -2.39 11.04
N VAL A 242 -6.97 -3.60 11.45
CA VAL A 242 -6.12 -4.78 11.46
C VAL A 242 -6.32 -5.60 10.19
N LEU A 243 -5.22 -6.03 9.55
CA LEU A 243 -5.30 -6.92 8.39
C LEU A 243 -5.96 -8.24 8.81
N SER A 244 -7.11 -8.54 8.22
CA SER A 244 -7.94 -9.70 8.54
C SER A 244 -7.82 -10.81 7.49
N ALA A 245 -7.69 -10.46 6.21
CA ALA A 245 -7.61 -11.43 5.12
C ALA A 245 -6.90 -10.83 3.90
N VAL A 246 -6.35 -11.70 3.06
CA VAL A 246 -5.71 -11.37 1.79
C VAL A 246 -6.18 -12.37 0.74
N TYR A 247 -6.69 -11.86 -0.37
CA TYR A 247 -7.18 -12.66 -1.49
C TYR A 247 -6.35 -12.34 -2.74
N HIS A 248 -6.03 -13.36 -3.51
CA HIS A 248 -5.27 -13.25 -4.74
C HIS A 248 -6.07 -13.81 -5.91
N HIS A 249 -5.90 -13.21 -7.08
CA HIS A 249 -6.49 -13.71 -8.33
C HIS A 249 -5.63 -13.30 -9.51
N THR A 250 -5.58 -14.16 -10.53
CA THR A 250 -4.91 -13.86 -11.79
C THR A 250 -5.98 -13.55 -12.84
N ILE A 251 -5.93 -12.35 -13.44
CA ILE A 251 -6.90 -11.96 -14.48
C ILE A 251 -6.77 -12.84 -15.71
N LEU A 252 -7.87 -13.46 -16.08
CA LEU A 252 -8.02 -14.27 -17.28
C LEU A 252 -8.81 -13.52 -18.36
N ILE A 253 -8.74 -14.00 -19.60
CA ILE A 253 -9.51 -13.43 -20.72
C ILE A 253 -11.01 -13.43 -20.43
N ARG A 254 -11.52 -14.42 -19.69
CA ARG A 254 -12.94 -14.50 -19.32
C ARG A 254 -13.39 -13.41 -18.35
N ASP A 255 -12.47 -12.84 -17.59
CA ASP A 255 -12.76 -11.77 -16.63
C ASP A 255 -12.92 -10.43 -17.36
N ALA A 256 -12.52 -10.35 -18.64
CA ALA A 256 -12.65 -9.15 -19.45
C ALA A 256 -14.12 -8.85 -19.78
N LYS A 257 -14.44 -7.55 -19.86
CA LYS A 257 -15.79 -6.98 -20.06
C LYS A 257 -16.57 -6.84 -18.75
N GLY A 258 -15.93 -6.30 -17.73
CA GLY A 258 -16.59 -5.79 -16.54
C GLY A 258 -17.78 -4.91 -16.89
N LYS A 259 -18.84 -5.03 -16.08
CA LYS A 259 -20.02 -4.16 -16.10
C LYS A 259 -20.01 -3.35 -14.82
N ASN A 260 -20.78 -2.26 -14.76
CA ASN A 260 -20.89 -1.50 -13.51
C ASN A 260 -21.49 -2.35 -12.38
N GLU A 261 -22.33 -3.32 -12.71
CA GLU A 261 -22.95 -4.24 -11.76
C GLU A 261 -22.20 -5.57 -11.68
N PHE A 262 -22.52 -6.34 -10.64
CA PHE A 262 -22.03 -7.70 -10.49
C PHE A 262 -22.52 -8.61 -11.64
N ASP A 263 -21.60 -9.32 -12.28
CA ASP A 263 -21.89 -10.37 -13.25
C ASP A 263 -21.17 -11.65 -12.83
N PRO A 264 -21.87 -12.75 -12.51
CA PRO A 264 -21.24 -13.97 -12.03
C PRO A 264 -20.29 -14.63 -13.05
N ASN A 265 -20.31 -14.21 -14.31
CA ASN A 265 -19.44 -14.77 -15.36
C ASN A 265 -18.12 -14.00 -15.51
N THR A 266 -18.07 -12.73 -15.12
CA THR A 266 -16.93 -11.84 -15.38
C THR A 266 -16.40 -11.14 -14.13
N SER A 267 -17.23 -10.98 -13.10
CA SER A 267 -16.81 -10.43 -11.80
C SER A 267 -16.08 -11.48 -10.97
N TRP A 268 -14.98 -11.08 -10.33
CA TRP A 268 -14.33 -11.89 -9.31
C TRP A 268 -14.91 -11.54 -7.93
N ILE A 269 -15.66 -12.48 -7.33
CA ILE A 269 -16.08 -12.35 -5.92
C ILE A 269 -14.85 -12.55 -5.04
N VAL A 270 -14.51 -11.51 -4.28
CA VAL A 270 -13.45 -11.57 -3.28
C VAL A 270 -13.97 -12.34 -2.06
N ASP A 271 -15.08 -11.89 -1.49
CA ASP A 271 -15.75 -12.55 -0.37
C ASP A 271 -17.13 -11.89 -0.06
N GLU A 272 -17.90 -12.53 0.83
CA GLU A 272 -19.14 -12.03 1.41
C GLU A 272 -19.08 -11.99 2.94
N PHE A 273 -19.23 -10.82 3.53
CA PHE A 273 -19.09 -10.59 4.97
C PHE A 273 -20.43 -10.29 5.62
N ARG A 274 -20.72 -10.95 6.73
CA ARG A 274 -21.79 -10.51 7.62
C ARG A 274 -21.32 -9.33 8.46
N TRP A 275 -22.14 -8.28 8.51
CA TRP A 275 -21.94 -7.11 9.34
C TRP A 275 -22.36 -7.33 10.79
#